data_AF-A0A5E7HGU9-F1
#
_entry.id   AF-A0A5E7HGU9-F1
#
_cell.length_a   1.000
_cell.length_b   1.000
_cell.length_c   1.000
_cell.angle_alpha   90.00
_cell.angle_beta   90.00
_cell.angle_gamma   90.00
#
_symmetry.space_group_name_H-M   'P 1'
#
loop_
_entity.id
_entity.type
_entity.pdbx_description
1 polymer ?
#
loop_
_entity_poly.entity_id
_entity_poly.type
_entity_poly.pdbx_seq_one_letter_code
_entity_poly.pdbx_strand_id
1 'polypeptide(L)'
;MPVPIDKRKNAMPARELQEQLNALREQLEQNPPLSESERENLHELMQQIELKLELETKTQDASLADGVNLAVERFELEHPTLAGTLRNIAQALGNMGI
;
A
#
# COMPACT_ATOMS: atom_id res chain seq x y z
N MET A 1 -28.02 -14.99 -21.09
CA MET A 1 -27.39 -15.79 -20.01
C MET A 1 -26.98 -14.82 -18.92
N PRO A 2 -27.48 -14.95 -17.67
CA PRO A 2 -27.02 -14.10 -16.58
C PRO A 2 -25.68 -14.62 -16.03
N VAL A 3 -24.71 -13.72 -15.91
CA VAL A 3 -23.43 -13.98 -15.23
C VAL A 3 -23.64 -13.99 -13.71
N PRO A 4 -23.10 -14.96 -12.95
CA PRO A 4 -23.22 -14.99 -11.50
C PRO A 4 -22.41 -13.85 -10.85
N ILE A 5 -23.06 -13.06 -9.99
CA ILE A 5 -22.55 -11.83 -9.38
C ILE A 5 -21.96 -12.12 -7.99
N ASP A 6 -21.06 -13.10 -7.91
CA ASP A 6 -20.35 -13.44 -6.66
C ASP A 6 -18.82 -13.33 -6.78
N LYS A 7 -18.34 -12.38 -7.61
CA LYS A 7 -16.93 -11.93 -7.63
C LYS A 7 -16.72 -10.53 -7.04
N ARG A 8 -17.75 -9.88 -6.47
CA ARG A 8 -17.64 -8.48 -6.01
C ARG A 8 -17.07 -8.26 -4.61
N LYS A 9 -16.94 -9.31 -3.78
CA LYS A 9 -16.44 -9.15 -2.39
C LYS A 9 -14.91 -9.17 -2.24
N ASN A 10 -14.17 -9.69 -3.22
CA ASN A 10 -12.70 -9.82 -3.14
C ASN A 10 -11.93 -8.82 -4.02
N ALA A 11 -12.60 -8.11 -4.92
CA ALA A 11 -11.97 -7.14 -5.84
C ALA A 11 -11.88 -5.72 -5.27
N MET A 12 -12.72 -5.37 -4.28
CA MET A 12 -12.70 -4.04 -3.66
C MET A 12 -11.38 -3.73 -2.93
N PRO A 13 -10.83 -4.60 -2.05
CA PRO A 13 -9.64 -4.24 -1.27
C PRO A 13 -8.37 -4.11 -2.13
N ALA A 14 -8.22 -4.96 -3.16
CA ALA A 14 -7.14 -4.87 -4.13
C ALA A 14 -7.19 -3.56 -4.94
N ARG A 15 -8.40 -3.13 -5.32
CA ARG A 15 -8.60 -1.89 -6.07
C ARG A 15 -8.32 -0.65 -5.21
N GLU A 16 -8.79 -0.65 -3.97
CA GLU A 16 -8.50 0.45 -3.04
C GLU A 16 -6.99 0.57 -2.75
N LEU A 17 -6.30 -0.55 -2.53
CA LEU A 17 -4.84 -0.57 -2.37
C LEU A 17 -4.14 0.08 -3.58
N GLN A 18 -4.57 -0.26 -4.80
CA GLN A 18 -4.00 0.28 -6.02
C GLN A 18 -4.24 1.79 -6.16
N GLU A 19 -5.39 2.31 -5.71
CA GLU A 19 -5.63 3.76 -5.69
C GLU A 19 -4.74 4.47 -4.66
N GLN A 20 -4.54 3.86 -3.48
CA GLN A 20 -3.63 4.42 -2.48
C GLN A 20 -2.16 4.41 -2.94
N LEU A 21 -1.73 3.35 -3.63
CA LEU A 21 -0.39 3.29 -4.24
C LEU A 21 -0.20 4.38 -5.30
N ASN A 22 -1.20 4.63 -6.14
CA ASN A 22 -1.14 5.73 -7.10
C ASN A 22 -1.03 7.08 -6.39
N ALA A 23 -1.85 7.32 -5.37
CA ALA A 23 -1.77 8.55 -4.57
C ALA A 23 -0.40 8.73 -3.90
N LEU A 24 0.20 7.64 -3.39
CA LEU A 24 1.54 7.67 -2.81
C LEU A 24 2.60 8.03 -3.86
N ARG A 25 2.50 7.43 -5.05
CA ARG A 25 3.39 7.71 -6.18
C ARG A 25 3.29 9.15 -6.65
N GLU A 26 2.08 9.68 -6.82
CA GLU A 26 1.85 11.08 -7.16
C GLU A 26 2.47 12.02 -6.12
N GLN A 27 2.32 11.70 -4.82
CA GLN A 27 2.96 12.47 -3.75
C GLN A 27 4.48 12.43 -3.82
N LEU A 28 5.08 11.27 -4.14
CA LEU A 28 6.52 11.13 -4.33
C LEU A 28 7.04 11.88 -5.56
N GLU A 29 6.22 11.98 -6.62
CA GLU A 29 6.49 12.76 -7.83
C GLU A 29 6.44 14.28 -7.56
N GLN A 30 5.66 14.74 -6.59
CA GLN A 30 5.73 16.12 -6.09
C GLN A 30 7.08 16.44 -5.41
N ASN A 31 7.96 15.44 -5.29
CA ASN A 31 9.30 15.54 -4.73
C ASN A 31 9.28 16.20 -3.34
N PRO A 32 8.57 15.60 -2.36
CA PRO A 32 8.56 16.12 -1.00
C PRO A 32 9.98 16.11 -0.43
N PRO A 33 10.29 16.91 0.60
CA PRO A 33 11.60 16.95 1.24
C PRO A 33 11.85 15.67 2.05
N LEU A 34 12.03 14.55 1.34
CA LEU A 34 12.33 13.23 1.87
C LEU A 34 13.84 12.98 1.76
N SER A 35 14.39 12.29 2.75
CA SER A 35 15.75 11.76 2.63
C SER A 35 15.81 10.65 1.58
N GLU A 36 16.99 10.42 1.01
CA GLU A 36 17.20 9.41 -0.03
C GLU A 36 16.77 8.02 0.45
N SER A 37 17.14 7.63 1.68
CA SER A 37 16.71 6.38 2.31
C SER A 37 15.21 6.28 2.53
N GLU A 38 14.52 7.38 2.83
CA GLU A 38 13.06 7.38 3.03
C GLU A 38 12.33 7.17 1.70
N ARG A 39 12.80 7.84 0.65
CA ARG A 39 12.29 7.63 -0.71
C ARG A 39 12.54 6.20 -1.19
N GLU A 40 13.74 5.67 -0.95
CA GLU A 40 14.09 4.31 -1.35
C GLU A 40 13.21 3.28 -0.63
N ASN A 41 13.05 3.41 0.69
CA ASN A 41 12.18 2.54 1.48
C ASN A 41 10.71 2.58 1.01
N LEU A 42 10.17 3.78 0.73
CA LEU A 42 8.83 3.92 0.16
C LEU A 42 8.71 3.24 -1.21
N HIS A 43 9.73 3.36 -2.05
CA HIS A 43 9.76 2.74 -3.37
C HIS A 43 9.82 1.21 -3.28
N GLU A 44 10.61 0.67 -2.35
CA GLU A 44 10.66 -0.76 -2.05
C GLU A 44 9.32 -1.29 -1.53
N LEU A 45 8.68 -0.58 -0.60
CA LEU A 45 7.35 -0.94 -0.10
C LEU A 45 6.32 -0.99 -1.23
N MET A 46 6.28 0.04 -2.09
CA MET A 46 5.37 0.06 -3.24
C MET A 46 5.60 -1.14 -4.17
N GLN A 47 6.85 -1.41 -4.54
CA GLN A 47 7.20 -2.53 -5.42
C GLN A 47 6.82 -3.88 -4.81
N GLN A 48 7.05 -4.09 -3.51
CA GLN A 48 6.63 -5.30 -2.81
C GLN A 48 5.10 -5.46 -2.82
N ILE A 49 4.36 -4.38 -2.58
CA ILE A 49 2.89 -4.41 -2.62
C ILE A 49 2.39 -4.72 -4.04
N GLU A 50 2.96 -4.10 -5.08
CA GLU A 50 2.61 -4.37 -6.48
C GLU A 50 2.88 -5.82 -6.87
N LEU A 51 4.03 -6.37 -6.48
CA LEU A 51 4.37 -7.77 -6.66
C LEU A 51 3.35 -8.70 -5.98
N LYS A 52 2.94 -8.37 -4.75
CA LYS A 52 1.91 -9.14 -4.03
C LYS A 52 0.55 -9.08 -4.71
N LEU A 53 0.20 -7.91 -5.25
CA LEU A 53 -1.05 -7.69 -5.98
C LEU A 53 -1.08 -8.50 -7.28
N GLU A 54 0.02 -8.53 -8.02
CA GLU A 54 0.14 -9.25 -9.30
C GLU A 54 0.22 -10.76 -9.11
N LEU A 55 0.96 -11.20 -8.09
CA LEU A 55 1.21 -12.63 -7.88
C LEU A 55 0.01 -13.39 -7.27
N GLU A 56 -1.09 -12.72 -6.88
CA GLU A 56 -2.24 -13.30 -6.13
C GLU A 56 -1.79 -14.27 -5.02
N THR A 57 -0.60 -14.05 -4.47
CA THR A 57 0.11 -15.11 -3.76
C THR A 57 -0.29 -15.08 -2.30
N LYS A 58 -0.95 -16.16 -1.87
CA LYS A 58 -1.40 -16.51 -0.52
C LYS A 58 -0.29 -16.59 0.56
N THR A 59 0.89 -16.01 0.31
CA THR A 59 1.93 -15.93 1.32
C THR A 59 1.65 -14.70 2.17
N GLN A 60 1.15 -14.94 3.39
CA GLN A 60 1.07 -13.96 4.47
C GLN A 60 2.46 -13.40 4.69
N ASP A 61 2.72 -12.23 4.09
CA ASP A 61 3.91 -11.45 4.36
C ASP A 61 3.53 -10.45 5.44
N ALA A 62 3.37 -10.97 6.67
CA ALA A 62 3.15 -10.12 7.83
C ALA A 62 4.25 -9.04 7.94
N SER A 63 5.43 -9.31 7.39
CA SER A 63 6.55 -8.38 7.25
C SER A 63 6.24 -7.17 6.36
N LEU A 64 5.36 -7.29 5.36
CA LEU A 64 4.99 -6.15 4.51
C LEU A 64 4.07 -5.19 5.26
N ALA A 65 3.04 -5.71 5.94
CA ALA A 65 2.15 -4.89 6.75
C ALA A 65 2.90 -4.22 7.92
N ASP A 66 3.85 -4.93 8.54
CA ASP A 66 4.74 -4.39 9.56
C ASP A 66 5.64 -3.28 9.01
N GLY A 67 6.25 -3.48 7.84
CA GLY A 67 7.08 -2.47 7.18
C GLY A 67 6.31 -1.20 6.80
N VAL A 68 5.07 -1.34 6.32
CA VAL A 68 4.20 -0.18 6.05
C VAL A 68 3.81 0.53 7.35
N ASN A 69 3.50 -0.19 8.43
CA ASN A 69 3.20 0.43 9.72
C ASN A 69 4.39 1.19 10.29
N LEU A 70 5.60 0.63 10.23
CA LEU A 70 6.81 1.32 10.66
C LEU A 70 7.04 2.60 9.84
N ALA A 71 6.80 2.55 8.53
CA ALA A 71 6.84 3.74 7.69
C ALA A 71 5.81 4.78 8.18
N VAL A 72 4.56 4.39 8.42
CA VAL A 72 3.52 5.29 8.97
C VAL A 72 4.02 5.99 10.24
N GLU A 73 4.55 5.25 11.21
CA GLU A 73 5.01 5.81 12.49
C GLU A 73 6.13 6.84 12.31
N ARG A 74 7.05 6.58 11.37
CA ARG A 74 8.16 7.50 11.05
C ARG A 74 7.66 8.74 10.31
N PHE A 75 6.79 8.55 9.33
CA PHE A 75 6.24 9.63 8.51
C PHE A 75 5.16 10.45 9.25
N GLU A 76 4.52 9.94 10.30
CA GLU A 76 3.40 10.65 10.97
C GLU A 76 3.84 12.00 11.56
N LEU A 77 5.10 12.09 12.00
CA LEU A 77 5.67 13.30 12.58
C LEU A 77 6.21 14.28 11.53
N GLU A 78 6.85 13.77 10.48
CA GLU A 78 7.55 14.60 9.48
C GLU A 78 6.72 14.86 8.22
N HIS A 79 5.87 13.91 7.84
CA HIS A 79 5.10 13.89 6.59
C HIS A 79 3.67 13.35 6.81
N PRO A 80 2.78 14.09 7.48
CA PRO A 80 1.45 13.61 7.86
C PRO A 80 0.59 13.19 6.66
N THR A 81 0.78 13.81 5.49
CA THR A 81 0.08 13.44 4.25
C THR A 81 0.49 12.04 3.76
N LEU A 82 1.81 11.76 3.73
CA LEU A 82 2.35 10.46 3.31
C LEU A 82 1.95 9.38 4.31
N ALA A 83 2.04 9.68 5.61
CA ALA A 83 1.60 8.79 6.68
C ALA A 83 0.12 8.40 6.54
N GLY A 84 -0.73 9.37 6.19
CA GLY A 84 -2.15 9.12 5.91
C GLY A 84 -2.35 8.12 4.77
N THR A 85 -1.64 8.28 3.65
CA THR A 85 -1.71 7.34 2.52
C THR A 85 -1.18 5.96 2.90
N LEU A 86 -0.04 5.88 3.59
CA LEU A 86 0.54 4.61 4.06
C LEU A 86 -0.39 3.89 5.05
N ARG A 87 -1.10 4.63 5.90
CA ARG A 87 -2.09 4.05 6.83
C ARG A 87 -3.24 3.38 6.08
N ASN A 88 -3.72 4.00 5.01
CA ASN A 88 -4.76 3.40 4.16
C ASN A 88 -4.23 2.14 3.45
N ILE A 89 -2.98 2.16 2.99
CA ILE A 89 -2.30 0.98 2.42
C ILE A 89 -2.23 -0.15 3.46
N ALA A 90 -1.76 0.12 4.67
CA ALA A 90 -1.68 -0.86 5.75
C ALA A 90 -3.05 -1.45 6.10
N GLN A 91 -4.11 -0.63 6.13
CA GLN A 91 -5.48 -1.11 6.33
C GLN A 91 -5.95 -2.01 5.20
N ALA A 92 -5.67 -1.64 3.94
CA ALA A 92 -6.03 -2.45 2.79
C ALA A 92 -5.27 -3.80 2.80
N LEU A 93 -3.98 -3.80 3.15
CA LEU A 93 -3.17 -5.01 3.36
C LEU A 93 -3.77 -5.92 4.45
N GLY A 94 -4.08 -5.37 5.63
CA GLY A 94 -4.70 -6.12 6.73
C GLY A 94 -6.08 -6.67 6.37
N ASN A 95 -6.89 -5.92 5.60
CA ASN A 95 -8.18 -6.37 5.10
C ASN A 95 -8.07 -7.54 4.08
N MET A 96 -6.94 -7.65 3.38
CA MET A 96 -6.62 -8.80 2.53
C MET A 96 -6.04 -9.99 3.30
N GLY A 97 -5.77 -9.83 4.60
CA GLY A 97 -5.17 -10.86 5.45
C GLY A 97 -3.67 -11.02 5.20
N ILE A 98 -2.99 -9.94 4.77
CA ILE A 98 -1.54 -9.84 4.56
C ILE A 98 -0.92 -9.20 5.80
#